data_AF-B3ML14-F1
#
_entry.id   AF-B3ML14-F1
#
_cell.length_a   1.000
_cell.length_b   1.000
_cell.length_c   1.000
_cell.angle_alpha   90.00
_cell.angle_beta   90.00
_cell.angle_gamma   90.00
#
_symmetry.space_group_name_H-M   'P 1'
#
loop_
_entity.id
_entity.type
_entity.pdbx_description
1 polymer ?
#
loop_
_entity_poly.entity_id
_entity_poly.type
_entity_poly.pdbx_seq_one_letter_code
_entity_poly.pdbx_strand_id
1 'polypeptide(L)'
;MDGLSSRGSGLDPPLFLTCDMDQFRDPHKKRAAVDACEELDKLDAQDEISVSSIISALLRPIEPSDDQYKQCDWGIDPKQFLPVKQAIIFKEQLFVSRLRNTNCKLNEDLKIFFERELEQIGRFCLNVEEAFDGYVVFCSSKMKKGRGIVECGHQLKGKYDDKFLLICEKRSEFDRIDNTRVEKILEVRNHADLLLTAIRETRINEEVQRFKARIDIKDRDHVFVLDGGIMLLMRHLVCNNFIGNFEYYTMNLYGRVLRCNLVVHKERKVVRIFYRTYKNVVHILTQQCFNDELQDVAETFMTPEGRIVIHYWRGYNYLLHAACLPPKRKETILPKLELMWRQNVQLTRKFQELKALNYENATNYLNGNTQLADFMQDYVLNVLRYKPTNVLEFSIMFFQNMAKGN
;
A
#
# COMPACT_ATOMS: atom_id res chain seq x y z
N MET A 1 -66.97 -6.98 -11.25
CA MET A 1 -67.02 -7.50 -12.63
C MET A 1 -66.15 -6.58 -13.47
N ASP A 2 -65.01 -7.12 -13.87
CA ASP A 2 -64.33 -7.00 -15.18
C ASP A 2 -64.46 -5.65 -15.90
N GLY A 3 -63.40 -4.97 -16.35
CA GLY A 3 -62.08 -5.41 -16.76
C GLY A 3 -61.71 -4.64 -18.04
N LEU A 4 -60.40 -4.51 -18.27
CA LEU A 4 -59.74 -4.16 -19.55
C LEU A 4 -59.70 -2.67 -19.98
N SER A 5 -58.66 -1.97 -19.53
CA SER A 5 -58.00 -0.95 -20.35
C SER A 5 -57.05 -1.65 -21.33
N SER A 6 -57.32 -1.47 -22.62
CA SER A 6 -56.56 -1.98 -23.75
C SER A 6 -55.17 -1.34 -23.86
N ARG A 7 -54.25 -2.19 -24.33
CA ARG A 7 -52.82 -1.97 -24.49
C ARG A 7 -52.52 -0.93 -25.56
N GLY A 8 -51.78 0.12 -25.17
CA GLY A 8 -50.97 0.92 -26.08
C GLY A 8 -49.70 0.16 -26.43
N SER A 9 -49.48 0.01 -27.74
CA SER A 9 -48.30 -0.53 -28.40
C SER A 9 -47.06 0.32 -28.15
N GLY A 10 -45.94 -0.33 -27.82
CA GLY A 10 -44.62 0.29 -27.89
C GLY A 10 -43.51 -0.55 -27.24
N LEU A 11 -42.54 -0.89 -28.08
CA LEU A 11 -41.12 -1.15 -27.78
C LEU A 11 -40.66 -2.61 -27.68
N ASP A 12 -39.67 -2.88 -28.55
CA ASP A 12 -38.87 -4.08 -28.75
C ASP A 12 -38.34 -4.71 -27.44
N PRO A 13 -38.13 -6.04 -27.40
CA PRO A 13 -37.53 -6.67 -26.23
C PRO A 13 -36.10 -6.11 -26.03
N PRO A 14 -35.72 -5.74 -24.79
CA PRO A 14 -34.40 -5.19 -24.54
C PRO A 14 -33.33 -6.24 -24.87
N LEU A 15 -32.34 -5.81 -25.65
CA LEU A 15 -31.23 -6.60 -26.20
C LEU A 15 -30.19 -7.07 -25.15
N PHE A 16 -30.53 -6.98 -23.85
CA PHE A 16 -29.68 -7.41 -22.74
C PHE A 16 -30.57 -7.89 -21.58
N LEU A 17 -30.65 -9.21 -21.39
CA LEU A 17 -31.19 -9.81 -20.17
C LEU A 17 -30.04 -9.91 -19.16
N THR A 18 -30.14 -9.15 -18.07
CA THR A 18 -29.28 -9.34 -16.90
C THR A 18 -29.58 -10.70 -16.28
N CYS A 19 -28.55 -11.54 -16.13
CA CYS A 19 -28.66 -12.82 -15.42
C CYS A 19 -28.94 -12.53 -13.94
N ASP A 20 -30.12 -12.90 -13.47
CA ASP A 20 -30.51 -12.78 -12.08
C ASP A 20 -30.09 -14.05 -11.32
N MET A 21 -29.05 -13.92 -10.50
CA MET A 21 -28.48 -15.02 -9.73
C MET A 21 -29.43 -15.55 -8.64
N ASP A 22 -30.53 -14.83 -8.36
CA ASP A 22 -31.56 -15.26 -7.42
C ASP A 22 -32.41 -16.43 -7.94
N GLN A 23 -32.38 -16.73 -9.24
CA GLN A 23 -33.07 -17.89 -9.82
C GLN A 23 -32.42 -19.24 -9.45
N PHE A 24 -31.21 -19.22 -8.87
CA PHE A 24 -30.48 -20.42 -8.43
C PHE A 24 -30.53 -20.63 -6.91
N ARG A 25 -31.34 -19.85 -6.17
CA ARG A 25 -31.45 -19.96 -4.71
C ARG A 25 -32.50 -20.99 -4.29
N ASP A 26 -32.09 -21.95 -3.47
CA ASP A 26 -32.97 -22.96 -2.89
C ASP A 26 -33.77 -22.38 -1.71
N PRO A 27 -35.11 -22.31 -1.79
CA PRO A 27 -35.97 -21.72 -0.77
C PRO A 27 -36.03 -22.51 0.56
N HIS A 28 -35.43 -23.70 0.64
CA HIS A 28 -35.51 -24.55 1.84
C HIS A 28 -34.30 -24.47 2.78
N LYS A 29 -33.33 -23.58 2.52
CA LYS A 29 -32.17 -23.40 3.41
C LYS A 29 -32.46 -22.39 4.52
N LYS A 30 -32.59 -22.87 5.77
CA LYS A 30 -32.81 -22.00 6.95
C LYS A 30 -31.63 -21.04 7.15
N ARG A 31 -31.96 -19.77 7.37
CA ARG A 31 -31.04 -18.74 7.87
C ARG A 31 -30.57 -19.14 9.27
N ALA A 32 -29.27 -19.08 9.54
CA ALA A 32 -28.78 -19.10 10.92
C ALA A 32 -29.32 -17.85 11.62
N ALA A 33 -30.14 -18.06 12.63
CA ALA A 33 -30.76 -17.02 13.42
C ALA A 33 -29.70 -16.33 14.29
N VAL A 34 -29.85 -15.01 14.37
CA VAL A 34 -29.26 -14.12 15.36
C VAL A 34 -29.83 -14.53 16.72
N ASP A 35 -28.98 -14.98 17.64
CA ASP A 35 -29.21 -14.95 19.10
C ASP A 35 -28.00 -15.59 19.82
N ALA A 36 -26.95 -14.79 20.03
CA ALA A 36 -25.93 -15.01 21.05
C ALA A 36 -24.99 -13.79 21.03
N CYS A 37 -25.31 -12.77 21.84
CA CYS A 37 -24.39 -11.80 22.46
C CYS A 37 -25.20 -10.65 23.10
N GLU A 38 -26.10 -10.97 24.02
CA GLU A 38 -26.47 -10.05 25.10
C GLU A 38 -25.72 -10.48 26.36
N GLU A 39 -24.39 -10.38 26.34
CA GLU A 39 -23.62 -10.19 27.56
C GLU A 39 -22.88 -8.86 27.39
N LEU A 40 -23.37 -7.86 28.11
CA LEU A 40 -22.64 -6.62 28.33
C LEU A 40 -21.43 -6.98 29.20
N ASP A 41 -20.29 -7.26 28.56
CA ASP A 41 -19.01 -7.21 29.24
C ASP A 41 -18.86 -5.82 29.86
N LYS A 42 -18.90 -5.78 31.20
CA LYS A 42 -18.55 -4.59 31.96
C LYS A 42 -17.07 -4.30 31.70
N LEU A 43 -16.81 -3.31 30.85
CA LEU A 43 -15.49 -2.70 30.70
C LEU A 43 -15.01 -2.17 32.06
N ASP A 44 -13.74 -2.46 32.39
CA ASP A 44 -13.09 -1.98 33.61
C ASP A 44 -12.95 -0.44 33.59
N ALA A 45 -12.99 0.20 34.76
CA ALA A 45 -12.93 1.66 34.91
C ALA A 45 -11.63 2.33 34.36
N GLN A 46 -10.66 1.57 33.86
CA GLN A 46 -9.47 2.07 33.15
C GLN A 46 -9.73 2.30 31.65
N ASP A 47 -10.82 1.77 31.11
CA ASP A 47 -11.28 1.98 29.73
C ASP A 47 -12.25 3.17 29.60
N GLU A 48 -12.64 3.81 30.71
CA GLU A 48 -13.37 5.07 30.71
C GLU A 48 -12.41 6.27 30.86
N ILE A 49 -11.74 6.64 29.76
CA ILE A 49 -11.13 7.98 29.71
C ILE A 49 -12.24 8.99 29.35
N SER A 50 -12.76 9.61 30.40
CA SER A 50 -13.74 10.69 30.33
C SER A 50 -13.31 11.82 29.37
N VAL A 51 -14.30 12.43 28.70
CA VAL A 51 -14.16 13.63 27.84
C VAL A 51 -13.37 14.75 28.53
N SER A 52 -13.37 14.78 29.87
CA SER A 52 -12.57 15.68 30.71
C SER A 52 -11.06 15.51 30.58
N SER A 53 -10.53 14.31 30.32
CA SER A 53 -9.09 14.08 30.15
C SER A 53 -8.58 14.59 28.80
N ILE A 54 -9.47 14.66 27.79
CA ILE A 54 -9.17 15.23 26.47
C ILE A 54 -9.04 16.75 26.55
N ILE A 55 -9.84 17.39 27.41
CA ILE A 55 -9.87 18.85 27.59
C ILE A 55 -8.65 19.36 28.37
N SER A 56 -8.19 18.64 29.41
CA SER A 56 -6.98 19.02 30.16
C SER A 56 -5.68 18.95 29.32
N ALA A 57 -5.64 18.11 28.29
CA ALA A 57 -4.51 18.04 27.35
C ALA A 57 -4.56 19.11 26.25
N LEU A 58 -5.71 19.75 26.04
CA LEU A 58 -5.94 20.79 25.02
C LEU A 58 -5.64 22.22 25.50
N LEU A 59 -5.47 22.44 26.81
CA LEU A 59 -5.37 23.78 27.39
C LEU A 59 -3.97 24.18 27.87
N ARG A 60 -2.89 23.56 27.37
CA ARG A 60 -1.56 24.14 27.55
C ARG A 60 -1.21 25.02 26.34
N PRO A 61 -1.15 26.34 26.49
CA PRO A 61 -0.56 27.18 25.47
C PRO A 61 0.95 26.90 25.45
N ILE A 62 1.44 26.35 24.35
CA ILE A 62 2.85 26.45 23.99
C ILE A 62 2.93 27.67 23.09
N GLU A 63 3.56 28.72 23.57
CA GLU A 63 3.78 29.95 22.81
C GLU A 63 4.44 29.60 21.46
N PRO A 64 3.89 30.05 20.32
CA PRO A 64 4.59 29.92 19.05
C PRO A 64 5.86 30.77 19.15
N SER A 65 7.03 30.16 18.95
CA SER A 65 8.24 30.97 18.76
C SER A 65 8.11 31.65 17.41
N ASP A 66 7.85 32.96 17.41
CA ASP A 66 7.73 33.87 16.26
C ASP A 66 9.00 34.00 15.39
N ASP A 67 9.86 32.99 15.40
CA ASP A 67 11.20 33.07 14.86
C ASP A 67 11.50 31.85 14.00
N GLN A 68 11.71 32.13 12.70
CA GLN A 68 12.73 31.54 11.79
C GLN A 68 12.21 30.93 10.47
N TYR A 69 11.75 31.78 9.57
CA TYR A 69 12.18 31.66 8.16
C TYR A 69 13.57 32.30 8.03
N LYS A 70 14.59 31.70 8.64
CA LYS A 70 15.98 32.15 8.41
C LYS A 70 16.39 31.74 7.01
N GLN A 71 16.87 32.71 6.23
CA GLN A 71 17.59 32.49 4.98
C GLN A 71 18.79 31.61 5.31
N CYS A 72 18.77 30.36 4.84
CA CYS A 72 19.79 29.40 5.17
C CYS A 72 20.78 29.26 4.01
N ASP A 73 22.02 29.72 4.21
CA ASP A 73 23.11 29.50 3.25
C ASP A 73 23.95 28.30 3.69
N TRP A 74 23.74 27.17 3.00
CA TRP A 74 24.42 25.89 3.26
C TRP A 74 25.60 25.63 2.33
N GLY A 75 25.94 26.58 1.44
CA GLY A 75 26.83 26.30 0.32
C GLY A 75 26.32 25.21 -0.62
N ILE A 76 25.01 24.91 -0.58
CA ILE A 76 24.32 24.03 -1.54
C ILE A 76 23.62 24.96 -2.52
N ASP A 77 23.97 24.86 -3.80
CA ASP A 77 23.39 25.70 -4.85
C ASP A 77 21.86 25.51 -4.88
N PRO A 78 21.07 26.56 -4.61
CA PRO A 78 19.60 26.48 -4.63
C PRO A 78 19.04 25.99 -5.97
N LYS A 79 19.80 26.13 -7.06
CA LYS A 79 19.45 25.63 -8.40
C LYS A 79 19.51 24.11 -8.52
N GLN A 80 20.10 23.42 -7.55
CA GLN A 80 20.12 21.95 -7.48
C GLN A 80 18.85 21.37 -6.84
N PHE A 81 18.01 22.20 -6.21
CA PHE A 81 16.76 21.71 -5.63
C PHE A 81 15.72 21.46 -6.72
N LEU A 82 14.94 20.39 -6.52
CA LEU A 82 13.82 20.08 -7.38
C LEU A 82 12.75 21.18 -7.25
N PRO A 83 12.06 21.56 -8.34
CA PRO A 83 10.82 22.30 -8.25
C PRO A 83 9.91 21.65 -7.20
N VAL A 84 9.23 22.46 -6.37
CA VAL A 84 8.39 21.96 -5.24
C VAL A 84 7.47 20.82 -5.66
N LYS A 85 6.87 20.92 -6.86
CA LYS A 85 6.02 19.88 -7.43
C LYS A 85 6.75 18.54 -7.68
N GLN A 86 7.97 18.59 -8.24
CA GLN A 86 8.82 17.41 -8.44
C GLN A 86 9.41 16.88 -7.13
N ALA A 87 9.54 17.74 -6.11
CA ALA A 87 9.91 17.33 -4.77
C ALA A 87 8.77 16.55 -4.09
N ILE A 88 7.49 16.81 -4.41
CA ILE A 88 6.35 16.15 -3.76
C ILE A 88 5.93 14.85 -4.48
N ILE A 89 6.06 14.77 -5.80
CA ILE A 89 5.70 13.57 -6.57
C ILE A 89 6.92 12.64 -6.65
N PHE A 90 6.82 11.45 -6.06
CA PHE A 90 7.95 10.52 -6.05
C PHE A 90 7.54 9.08 -5.83
N LYS A 91 8.44 8.18 -6.21
CA LYS A 91 8.34 6.75 -5.93
C LYS A 91 9.64 6.25 -5.32
N GLU A 92 9.52 5.59 -4.16
CA GLU A 92 10.63 5.04 -3.42
C GLU A 92 10.39 3.59 -3.04
N GLN A 93 11.47 2.82 -3.07
CA GLN A 93 11.49 1.46 -2.57
C GLN A 93 12.66 1.32 -1.60
N LEU A 94 12.34 1.01 -0.37
CA LEU A 94 13.27 0.75 0.72
C LEU A 94 13.27 -0.75 1.05
N PHE A 95 14.40 -1.20 1.58
CA PHE A 95 14.55 -2.54 2.12
C PHE A 95 14.25 -2.52 3.62
N VAL A 96 13.50 -3.51 4.09
CA VAL A 96 13.27 -3.74 5.52
C VAL A 96 14.32 -4.74 5.98
N SER A 97 15.17 -4.34 6.92
CA SER A 97 16.23 -5.18 7.47
C SER A 97 16.16 -5.28 8.99
N ARG A 98 16.50 -6.46 9.50
CA ARG A 98 16.59 -6.78 10.92
C ARG A 98 18.06 -6.83 11.36
N LEU A 99 18.35 -6.33 12.56
CA LEU A 99 19.67 -6.44 13.19
C LEU A 99 19.97 -7.86 13.66
N ARG A 100 21.18 -8.36 13.38
CA ARG A 100 21.60 -9.74 13.69
C ARG A 100 22.19 -9.94 15.10
N ASN A 101 22.85 -8.92 15.68
CA ASN A 101 23.26 -8.82 17.09
C ASN A 101 23.95 -7.46 17.34
N THR A 102 23.87 -6.97 18.58
CA THR A 102 23.61 -5.58 18.98
C THR A 102 24.79 -4.58 19.03
N ASN A 103 25.98 -4.90 18.52
CA ASN A 103 27.12 -3.96 18.56
C ASN A 103 27.15 -2.98 17.37
N CYS A 104 25.99 -2.48 16.95
CA CYS A 104 25.95 -1.42 15.94
C CYS A 104 26.64 -0.17 16.50
N LYS A 105 27.72 0.25 15.85
CA LYS A 105 28.44 1.47 16.24
C LYS A 105 27.75 2.67 15.60
N LEU A 106 26.89 3.31 16.38
CA LEU A 106 26.44 4.68 16.10
C LEU A 106 27.57 5.62 16.53
N ASN A 107 28.24 6.25 15.57
CA ASN A 107 29.06 7.42 15.88
C ASN A 107 28.12 8.65 15.75
N GLU A 108 28.16 9.55 16.72
CA GLU A 108 27.31 10.75 16.79
C GLU A 108 27.43 11.64 15.51
N ASP A 109 28.57 11.53 14.81
CA ASP A 109 28.82 12.24 13.55
C ASP A 109 28.59 11.38 12.30
N LEU A 110 28.66 10.05 12.43
CA LEU A 110 28.70 9.10 11.33
C LEU A 110 27.86 7.87 11.62
N LYS A 111 26.78 7.70 10.84
CA LYS A 111 25.97 6.50 10.94
C LYS A 111 26.50 5.41 10.02
N ILE A 112 26.93 4.28 10.56
CA ILE A 112 27.54 3.18 9.80
C ILE A 112 26.83 1.87 10.07
N PHE A 113 26.30 1.23 9.01
CA PHE A 113 25.80 -0.15 9.07
C PHE A 113 26.56 -1.06 8.11
N PHE A 114 27.09 -2.16 8.64
CA PHE A 114 27.78 -3.17 7.86
C PHE A 114 26.83 -4.27 7.39
N GLU A 115 27.17 -4.90 6.26
CA GLU A 115 26.38 -5.97 5.66
C GLU A 115 26.13 -7.15 6.61
N ARG A 116 27.17 -7.56 7.34
CA ARG A 116 27.10 -8.67 8.30
C ARG A 116 26.15 -8.43 9.47
N GLU A 117 25.75 -7.18 9.70
CA GLU A 117 24.91 -6.76 10.84
C GLU A 117 23.42 -6.76 10.50
N LEU A 118 23.09 -6.78 9.20
CA LEU A 118 21.72 -6.67 8.71
C LEU A 118 21.28 -7.92 7.96
N GLU A 119 20.06 -8.35 8.27
CA GLU A 119 19.33 -9.37 7.54
C GLU A 119 18.14 -8.73 6.83
N GLN A 120 18.14 -8.72 5.50
CA GLN A 120 17.00 -8.22 4.75
C GLN A 120 15.82 -9.20 4.86
N ILE A 121 14.69 -8.71 5.38
CA ILE A 121 13.49 -9.51 5.64
C ILE A 121 12.26 -9.07 4.85
N GLY A 122 12.33 -7.91 4.19
CA GLY A 122 11.17 -7.33 3.51
C GLY A 122 11.49 -6.14 2.62
N ARG A 123 10.42 -5.50 2.17
CA ARG A 123 10.46 -4.27 1.36
C ARG A 123 9.35 -3.32 1.80
N PHE A 124 9.62 -2.04 1.67
CA PHE A 124 8.68 -0.95 1.84
C PHE A 124 8.66 -0.14 0.55
N CYS A 125 7.48 0.09 0.00
CA CYS A 125 7.26 0.90 -1.19
C CYS A 125 6.43 2.11 -0.80
N LEU A 126 6.81 3.28 -1.30
CA LEU A 126 6.12 4.54 -1.13
C LEU A 126 5.96 5.19 -2.51
N ASN A 127 4.77 5.64 -2.82
CA ASN A 127 4.44 6.28 -4.08
C ASN A 127 3.50 7.45 -3.81
N VAL A 128 3.85 8.63 -4.32
CA VAL A 128 3.04 9.83 -4.24
C VAL A 128 2.72 10.27 -5.65
N GLU A 129 1.43 10.41 -5.92
CA GLU A 129 0.89 10.83 -7.21
C GLU A 129 0.09 12.12 -7.04
N GLU A 130 0.06 12.93 -8.10
CA GLU A 130 -0.82 14.09 -8.18
C GLU A 130 -2.24 13.67 -8.53
N ALA A 131 -3.22 14.28 -7.88
CA ALA A 131 -4.63 14.19 -8.20
C ALA A 131 -5.19 15.59 -8.48
N PHE A 132 -6.42 15.66 -9.01
CA PHE A 132 -7.07 16.92 -9.37
C PHE A 132 -7.18 17.91 -8.19
N ASP A 133 -7.36 17.40 -6.98
CA ASP A 133 -7.58 18.14 -5.74
C ASP A 133 -6.47 17.90 -4.70
N GLY A 134 -5.25 17.61 -5.15
CA GLY A 134 -4.06 17.50 -4.29
C GLY A 134 -3.20 16.28 -4.58
N TYR A 135 -2.90 15.48 -3.56
CA TYR A 135 -1.93 14.38 -3.62
C TYR A 135 -2.50 13.08 -3.07
N VAL A 136 -2.11 11.97 -3.69
CA VAL A 136 -2.44 10.63 -3.23
C VAL A 136 -1.17 9.90 -2.83
N VAL A 137 -1.15 9.43 -1.58
CA VAL A 137 -0.03 8.70 -0.99
C VAL A 137 -0.38 7.22 -0.89
N PHE A 138 0.45 6.38 -1.47
CA PHE A 138 0.36 4.94 -1.40
C PHE A 138 1.61 4.38 -0.74
N CYS A 139 1.45 3.69 0.39
CA CYS A 139 2.53 2.97 1.02
C CYS A 139 2.16 1.49 1.14
N SER A 140 3.13 0.61 0.95
CA SER A 140 2.94 -0.81 1.21
C SER A 140 4.23 -1.43 1.72
N SER A 141 4.14 -2.25 2.75
CA SER A 141 5.26 -3.04 3.25
C SER A 141 4.87 -4.50 3.36
N LYS A 142 5.87 -5.37 3.18
CA LYS A 142 5.74 -6.80 3.42
C LYS A 142 7.07 -7.33 3.92
N MET A 143 7.04 -8.03 5.05
CA MET A 143 8.21 -8.63 5.67
C MET A 143 7.91 -10.04 6.23
N LYS A 144 8.95 -10.87 6.27
CA LYS A 144 8.89 -12.21 6.87
C LYS A 144 9.28 -12.14 8.35
N LYS A 145 8.58 -12.90 9.20
CA LYS A 145 8.83 -13.01 10.64
C LYS A 145 9.33 -14.42 10.97
N GLY A 146 10.52 -14.53 11.56
CA GLY A 146 11.09 -15.81 12.00
C GLY A 146 11.33 -16.83 10.87
N ARG A 147 11.26 -18.13 11.21
CA ARG A 147 11.36 -19.25 10.26
C ARG A 147 9.95 -19.87 10.11
N GLY A 148 9.30 -19.69 8.94
CA GLY A 148 7.95 -20.20 8.67
C GLY A 148 7.17 -19.37 7.63
N ILE A 149 5.86 -19.62 7.48
CA ILE A 149 4.92 -18.80 6.67
C ILE A 149 4.31 -17.71 7.57
N VAL A 150 5.17 -16.99 8.31
CA VAL A 150 4.72 -15.86 9.12
C VAL A 150 5.10 -14.59 8.39
N GLU A 151 4.10 -13.85 7.94
CA GLU A 151 4.25 -12.62 7.17
C GLU A 151 3.48 -11.50 7.83
N CYS A 152 4.11 -10.34 7.95
CA CYS A 152 3.41 -9.13 8.37
C CYS A 152 3.68 -8.01 7.37
N GLY A 153 2.83 -7.02 7.40
CA GLY A 153 2.93 -5.91 6.47
C GLY A 153 1.93 -4.83 6.78
N HIS A 154 2.05 -3.78 5.99
CA HIS A 154 1.30 -2.55 6.14
C HIS A 154 0.84 -2.08 4.77
N GLN A 155 -0.32 -1.45 4.70
CA GLN A 155 -0.79 -0.71 3.54
C GLN A 155 -1.37 0.63 3.99
N LEU A 156 -1.07 1.68 3.25
CA LEU A 156 -1.62 3.02 3.45
C LEU A 156 -2.07 3.58 2.12
N LYS A 157 -3.26 4.18 2.15
CA LYS A 157 -3.82 4.97 1.06
C LYS A 157 -4.34 6.27 1.64
N GLY A 158 -3.60 7.35 1.44
CA GLY A 158 -3.93 8.67 1.92
C GLY A 158 -4.23 9.62 0.76
N LYS A 159 -5.16 10.54 0.97
CA LYS A 159 -5.47 11.65 0.08
C LYS A 159 -5.39 12.94 0.87
N TYR A 160 -4.63 13.88 0.32
CA TYR A 160 -4.29 15.15 0.93
C TYR A 160 -4.56 16.27 -0.07
N ASP A 161 -4.99 17.44 0.40
CA ASP A 161 -5.16 18.61 -0.47
C ASP A 161 -3.83 19.26 -0.84
N ASP A 162 -3.87 20.35 -1.61
CA ASP A 162 -2.68 21.11 -2.01
C ASP A 162 -1.91 21.74 -0.83
N LYS A 163 -2.54 21.85 0.34
CA LYS A 163 -1.96 22.33 1.59
C LYS A 163 -1.50 21.19 2.51
N PHE A 164 -1.50 19.95 2.01
CA PHE A 164 -1.21 18.72 2.77
C PHE A 164 -2.18 18.42 3.91
N LEU A 165 -3.38 19.02 3.90
CA LEU A 165 -4.42 18.70 4.86
C LEU A 165 -5.08 17.39 4.50
N LEU A 166 -5.38 16.59 5.52
CA LEU A 166 -6.05 15.30 5.36
C LEU A 166 -7.43 15.50 4.71
N ILE A 167 -7.69 14.78 3.61
CA ILE A 167 -9.04 14.56 3.07
C ILE A 167 -9.54 13.21 3.58
N CYS A 168 -8.78 12.15 3.30
CA CYS A 168 -9.04 10.83 3.87
C CYS A 168 -7.78 9.98 3.87
N GLU A 169 -7.63 9.10 4.85
CA GLU A 169 -6.58 8.09 4.86
C GLU A 169 -7.11 6.78 5.38
N LYS A 170 -6.73 5.70 4.70
CA LYS A 170 -6.94 4.33 5.15
C LYS A 170 -5.61 3.64 5.33
N ARG A 171 -5.31 3.27 6.57
CA ARG A 171 -4.15 2.48 6.98
C ARG A 171 -4.62 1.08 7.38
N SER A 172 -3.86 0.06 6.99
CA SER A 172 -4.02 -1.29 7.49
C SER A 172 -2.68 -1.93 7.84
N GLU A 173 -2.68 -2.73 8.89
CA GLU A 173 -1.60 -3.62 9.25
C GLU A 173 -2.13 -5.04 9.35
N PHE A 174 -1.37 -5.99 8.84
CA PHE A 174 -1.72 -7.40 8.94
C PHE A 174 -0.56 -8.19 9.55
N ASP A 175 -0.89 -9.15 10.39
CA ASP A 175 0.00 -10.22 10.83
C ASP A 175 -0.67 -11.55 10.44
N ARG A 176 0.07 -12.36 9.70
CA ARG A 176 -0.33 -13.71 9.33
C ARG A 176 0.53 -14.67 10.11
N ILE A 177 -0.10 -15.43 10.98
CA ILE A 177 0.53 -16.47 11.79
C ILE A 177 -0.14 -17.78 11.36
N ASP A 178 0.60 -18.59 10.61
CA ASP A 178 0.13 -19.85 10.02
C ASP A 178 -1.13 -19.67 9.14
N ASN A 179 -2.28 -20.18 9.60
CA ASN A 179 -3.57 -20.08 8.92
C ASN A 179 -4.42 -18.90 9.41
N THR A 180 -3.99 -18.19 10.45
CA THR A 180 -4.73 -17.07 11.02
C THR A 180 -4.21 -15.76 10.45
N ARG A 181 -5.11 -14.91 9.94
CA ARG A 181 -4.81 -13.55 9.52
C ARG A 181 -5.52 -12.57 10.44
N VAL A 182 -4.73 -11.77 11.14
CA VAL A 182 -5.20 -10.63 11.93
C VAL A 182 -4.91 -9.37 11.13
N GLU A 183 -5.92 -8.56 10.90
CA GLU A 183 -5.82 -7.29 10.17
C GLU A 183 -6.45 -6.17 11.00
N LYS A 184 -5.68 -5.12 11.25
CA LYS A 184 -6.14 -3.90 11.90
C LYS A 184 -6.21 -2.81 10.86
N ILE A 185 -7.32 -2.10 10.80
CA ILE A 185 -7.59 -1.06 9.83
C ILE A 185 -8.02 0.19 10.56
N LEU A 186 -7.45 1.32 10.19
CA LEU A 186 -7.91 2.65 10.56
C LEU A 186 -8.25 3.41 9.29
N GLU A 187 -9.43 3.99 9.26
CA GLU A 187 -9.84 4.91 8.21
C GLU A 187 -10.27 6.23 8.85
N VAL A 188 -9.61 7.31 8.49
CA VAL A 188 -9.92 8.66 8.97
C VAL A 188 -10.35 9.50 7.80
N ARG A 189 -11.46 10.23 7.96
CA ARG A 189 -11.97 11.17 6.97
C ARG A 189 -12.15 12.52 7.61
N ASN A 190 -11.67 13.56 6.93
CA ASN A 190 -11.90 14.94 7.33
C ASN A 190 -13.12 15.48 6.59
N HIS A 191 -14.05 16.06 7.33
CA HIS A 191 -15.21 16.74 6.78
C HIS A 191 -14.94 18.24 6.71
N ALA A 192 -15.68 18.95 5.84
CA ALA A 192 -15.47 20.38 5.58
C ALA A 192 -15.62 21.28 6.82
N ASP A 193 -16.21 20.75 7.90
CA ASP A 193 -16.40 21.40 9.18
C ASP A 193 -15.30 21.06 10.20
N LEU A 194 -14.12 20.58 9.81
CA LEU A 194 -13.06 20.19 10.75
C LEU A 194 -13.53 19.13 11.76
N LEU A 195 -14.46 18.27 11.32
CA LEU A 195 -14.90 17.09 12.05
C LEU A 195 -14.20 15.88 11.43
N LEU A 196 -13.42 15.15 12.23
CA LEU A 196 -12.84 13.90 11.81
C LEU A 196 -13.78 12.74 12.11
N THR A 197 -13.99 11.85 11.15
CA THR A 197 -14.59 10.53 11.38
C THR A 197 -13.50 9.48 11.31
N ALA A 198 -13.26 8.80 12.43
CA ALA A 198 -12.34 7.67 12.53
C ALA A 198 -13.13 6.36 12.59
N ILE A 199 -12.81 5.42 11.71
CA ILE A 199 -13.39 4.08 11.64
C ILE A 199 -12.26 3.10 11.88
N ARG A 200 -12.37 2.33 12.96
CA ARG A 200 -11.44 1.25 13.29
C ARG A 200 -12.11 -0.07 12.96
N GLU A 201 -11.37 -0.97 12.32
CA GLU A 201 -11.82 -2.33 12.05
C GLU A 201 -10.71 -3.30 12.43
N THR A 202 -11.03 -4.29 13.25
CA THR A 202 -10.16 -5.43 13.52
C THR A 202 -10.81 -6.64 12.90
N ARG A 203 -10.09 -7.31 12.00
CA ARG A 203 -10.51 -8.54 11.35
C ARG A 203 -9.62 -9.68 11.82
N ILE A 204 -10.24 -10.75 12.30
CA ILE A 204 -9.55 -12.00 12.65
C ILE A 204 -10.22 -13.08 11.81
N ASN A 205 -9.54 -13.51 10.75
CA ASN A 205 -10.12 -14.40 9.74
C ASN A 205 -11.44 -13.83 9.15
N GLU A 206 -12.59 -14.46 9.45
CA GLU A 206 -13.91 -14.04 8.99
C GLU A 206 -14.62 -13.10 9.97
N GLU A 207 -14.17 -13.03 11.22
CA GLU A 207 -14.76 -12.17 12.25
C GLU A 207 -14.29 -10.73 12.08
N VAL A 208 -15.24 -9.79 12.15
CA VAL A 208 -14.98 -8.36 11.97
C VAL A 208 -15.59 -7.58 13.13
N GLN A 209 -14.73 -6.87 13.86
CA GLN A 209 -15.15 -5.90 14.87
C GLN A 209 -14.91 -4.49 14.33
N ARG A 210 -15.95 -3.65 14.32
CA ARG A 210 -15.87 -2.28 13.81
C ARG A 210 -16.30 -1.27 14.86
N PHE A 211 -15.53 -0.20 14.99
CA PHE A 211 -15.79 0.93 15.86
C PHE A 211 -15.73 2.21 15.04
N LYS A 212 -16.61 3.17 15.35
CA LYS A 212 -16.66 4.47 14.67
C LYS A 212 -16.74 5.58 15.71
N ALA A 213 -15.85 6.55 15.59
CA ALA A 213 -15.81 7.74 16.42
C ALA A 213 -15.85 9.02 15.57
N ARG A 214 -16.36 10.09 16.16
CA ARG A 214 -16.31 11.45 15.61
C ARG A 214 -15.48 12.31 16.56
N ILE A 215 -14.56 13.09 16.01
CA ILE A 215 -13.63 13.93 16.76
C ILE A 215 -13.72 15.33 16.18
N ASP A 216 -14.08 16.30 17.01
CA ASP A 216 -14.06 17.71 16.64
C ASP A 216 -12.64 18.28 16.82
N ILE A 217 -12.12 18.93 15.78
CA ILE A 217 -10.80 19.58 15.79
C ILE A 217 -10.87 21.09 15.50
N LYS A 218 -12.06 21.71 15.52
CA LYS A 218 -12.26 23.15 15.21
C LYS A 218 -11.43 24.11 16.07
N ASP A 219 -11.23 23.78 17.35
CA ASP A 219 -10.57 24.66 18.32
C ASP A 219 -9.11 24.23 18.61
N ARG A 220 -8.47 23.47 17.72
CA ARG A 220 -7.09 23.01 17.91
C ARG A 220 -6.11 23.85 17.10
N ASP A 221 -5.11 24.42 17.77
CA ASP A 221 -4.04 25.20 17.12
C ASP A 221 -3.11 24.34 16.25
N HIS A 222 -2.95 23.06 16.58
CA HIS A 222 -2.04 22.16 15.87
C HIS A 222 -2.74 21.33 14.79
N VAL A 223 -2.07 21.20 13.65
CA VAL A 223 -2.56 20.46 12.48
C VAL A 223 -2.63 18.96 12.76
N PHE A 224 -3.73 18.33 12.35
CA PHE A 224 -3.88 16.87 12.39
C PHE A 224 -3.32 16.26 11.11
N VAL A 225 -2.24 15.48 11.24
CA VAL A 225 -1.50 14.88 10.12
C VAL A 225 -1.29 13.40 10.37
N LEU A 226 -1.75 12.57 9.44
CA LEU A 226 -1.56 11.12 9.48
C LEU A 226 -0.29 10.68 8.75
N ASP A 227 0.03 9.40 8.81
CA ASP A 227 1.33 8.85 8.38
C ASP A 227 1.68 9.21 6.93
N GLY A 228 0.70 9.19 6.01
CA GLY A 228 0.92 9.58 4.62
C GLY A 228 1.29 11.08 4.50
N GLY A 229 0.61 11.93 5.26
CA GLY A 229 0.86 13.37 5.32
C GLY A 229 2.20 13.67 5.97
N ILE A 230 2.64 12.87 6.95
CA ILE A 230 3.97 13.00 7.55
C ILE A 230 5.08 12.66 6.56
N MET A 231 4.86 11.69 5.67
CA MET A 231 5.81 11.41 4.59
C MET A 231 5.93 12.57 3.60
N LEU A 232 4.80 13.21 3.25
CA LEU A 232 4.79 14.41 2.41
C LEU A 232 5.48 15.58 3.11
N LEU A 233 5.12 15.83 4.37
CA LEU A 233 5.66 16.90 5.19
C LEU A 233 7.17 16.77 5.35
N MET A 234 7.69 15.62 5.78
CA MET A 234 9.14 15.40 5.93
C MET A 234 9.89 15.73 4.65
N ARG A 235 9.38 15.26 3.50
CA ARG A 235 10.00 15.51 2.21
C ARG A 235 9.94 16.98 1.81
N HIS A 236 8.79 17.62 2.00
CA HIS A 236 8.61 19.05 1.73
C HIS A 236 9.55 19.89 2.58
N LEU A 237 9.66 19.62 3.88
CA LEU A 237 10.56 20.33 4.80
C LEU A 237 12.02 20.16 4.37
N VAL A 238 12.45 18.95 4.01
CA VAL A 238 13.82 18.68 3.55
C VAL A 238 14.15 19.43 2.26
N CYS A 239 13.29 19.32 1.25
CA CYS A 239 13.54 19.95 -0.06
C CYS A 239 13.52 21.49 0.01
N ASN A 240 12.82 22.06 0.99
CA ASN A 240 12.81 23.50 1.25
C ASN A 240 13.84 23.94 2.32
N ASN A 241 14.73 23.04 2.76
CA ASN A 241 15.75 23.32 3.78
C ASN A 241 15.21 23.88 5.11
N PHE A 242 13.99 23.47 5.49
CA PHE A 242 13.44 23.84 6.80
C PHE A 242 14.32 23.29 7.92
N ILE A 243 14.43 24.08 8.99
CA ILE A 243 15.08 23.71 10.25
C ILE A 243 14.20 24.20 11.38
N GLY A 244 14.01 23.33 12.37
CA GLY A 244 13.21 23.65 13.53
C GLY A 244 12.29 22.51 13.88
N ASN A 245 11.27 22.84 14.67
CA ASN A 245 10.32 21.91 15.21
C ASN A 245 8.98 22.10 14.53
N PHE A 246 8.26 21.00 14.33
CA PHE A 246 6.91 20.99 13.81
C PHE A 246 6.04 20.10 14.70
N GLU A 247 5.12 20.72 15.41
CA GLU A 247 4.19 20.03 16.30
C GLU A 247 2.89 19.71 15.57
N TYR A 248 2.41 18.47 15.73
CA TYR A 248 1.21 17.99 15.06
C TYR A 248 0.53 16.90 15.88
N TYR A 249 -0.75 16.64 15.56
CA TYR A 249 -1.47 15.49 16.09
C TYR A 249 -1.56 14.39 15.03
N THR A 250 -1.45 13.13 15.45
CA THR A 250 -1.76 11.96 14.60
C THR A 250 -2.66 11.00 15.35
N MET A 251 -3.08 9.92 14.69
CA MET A 251 -3.82 8.84 15.30
C MET A 251 -3.22 7.49 14.94
N ASN A 252 -2.98 6.66 15.95
CA ASN A 252 -2.50 5.31 15.73
C ASN A 252 -3.64 4.35 15.34
N LEU A 253 -3.30 3.12 14.91
CA LEU A 253 -4.26 2.09 14.53
C LEU A 253 -5.25 1.68 15.63
N TYR A 254 -4.97 2.02 16.89
CA TYR A 254 -5.87 1.79 18.01
C TYR A 254 -6.90 2.93 18.20
N GLY A 255 -6.81 4.00 17.41
CA GLY A 255 -7.67 5.18 17.52
C GLY A 255 -7.21 6.18 18.57
N ARG A 256 -6.01 6.02 19.14
CA ARG A 256 -5.45 6.96 20.12
C ARG A 256 -4.88 8.17 19.38
N VAL A 257 -5.27 9.36 19.81
CA VAL A 257 -4.68 10.62 19.34
C VAL A 257 -3.34 10.82 20.04
N LEU A 258 -2.28 11.05 19.27
CA LEU A 258 -0.92 11.23 19.75
C LEU A 258 -0.47 12.66 19.47
N ARG A 259 0.19 13.28 20.44
CA ARG A 259 0.93 14.54 20.22
C ARG A 259 2.30 14.19 19.67
N CYS A 260 2.68 14.80 18.57
CA CYS A 260 3.94 14.54 17.91
C CYS A 260 4.76 15.80 17.75
N ASN A 261 6.08 15.64 17.82
CA ASN A 261 7.05 16.67 17.51
C ASN A 261 8.04 16.12 16.48
N LEU A 262 8.16 16.81 15.35
CA LEU A 262 9.11 16.53 14.29
C LEU A 262 10.19 17.62 14.32
N VAL A 263 11.44 17.20 14.56
CA VAL A 263 12.59 18.08 14.64
C VAL A 263 13.48 17.86 13.43
N VAL A 264 13.67 18.89 12.60
CA VAL A 264 14.62 18.87 11.48
C VAL A 264 15.92 19.52 11.92
N HIS A 265 16.98 18.72 12.01
CA HIS A 265 18.27 19.20 12.48
C HIS A 265 19.00 20.03 11.42
N LYS A 266 19.65 21.10 11.91
CA LYS A 266 20.56 21.95 11.13
C LYS A 266 21.77 21.19 10.60
N GLU A 267 22.33 20.31 11.41
CA GLU A 267 23.56 19.58 11.07
C GLU A 267 23.34 18.60 9.92
N ARG A 268 24.23 18.66 8.93
CA ARG A 268 24.27 17.69 7.83
C ARG A 268 25.21 16.56 8.20
N LYS A 269 24.71 15.32 8.15
CA LYS A 269 25.46 14.13 8.56
C LYS A 269 25.95 13.34 7.35
N VAL A 270 26.95 12.50 7.58
CA VAL A 270 27.38 11.49 6.60
C VAL A 270 26.84 10.14 7.06
N VAL A 271 26.11 9.47 6.18
CA VAL A 271 25.50 8.18 6.46
C VAL A 271 26.08 7.14 5.51
N ARG A 272 26.66 6.09 6.08
CA ARG A 272 27.18 4.95 5.33
C ARG A 272 26.33 3.72 5.60
N ILE A 273 25.82 3.13 4.53
CA ILE A 273 25.13 1.85 4.59
C ILE A 273 25.72 0.91 3.56
N PHE A 274 26.20 -0.24 4.02
CA PHE A 274 26.95 -1.19 3.22
C PHE A 274 28.15 -0.51 2.52
N TYR A 275 28.17 -0.53 1.19
CA TYR A 275 29.19 0.10 0.33
C TYR A 275 28.85 1.53 -0.11
N ARG A 276 27.65 2.05 0.23
CA ARG A 276 27.22 3.39 -0.19
C ARG A 276 27.44 4.40 0.93
N THR A 277 28.02 5.53 0.55
CA THR A 277 28.19 6.70 1.44
C THR A 277 27.34 7.83 0.91
N TYR A 278 26.40 8.29 1.73
CA TYR A 278 25.55 9.44 1.47
C TYR A 278 26.10 10.63 2.25
N LYS A 279 26.42 11.72 1.55
CA LYS A 279 26.91 12.97 2.14
C LYS A 279 25.76 13.97 2.24
N ASN A 280 25.93 14.97 3.11
CA ASN A 280 24.99 16.07 3.31
C ASN A 280 23.56 15.62 3.65
N VAL A 281 23.42 14.54 4.41
CA VAL A 281 22.13 13.95 4.76
C VAL A 281 21.48 14.76 5.87
N VAL A 282 20.18 15.03 5.73
CA VAL A 282 19.35 15.72 6.72
C VAL A 282 18.86 14.71 7.76
N HIS A 283 19.03 15.04 9.03
CA HIS A 283 18.53 14.23 10.14
C HIS A 283 17.20 14.79 10.64
N ILE A 284 16.19 13.93 10.70
CA ILE A 284 14.86 14.22 11.23
C ILE A 284 14.60 13.29 12.40
N LEU A 285 14.24 13.87 13.54
CA LEU A 285 13.77 13.14 14.72
C LEU A 285 12.26 13.32 14.83
N THR A 286 11.52 12.23 15.04
CA THR A 286 10.07 12.27 15.26
C THR A 286 9.74 11.61 16.58
N GLN A 287 9.09 12.33 17.47
CA GLN A 287 8.67 11.85 18.79
C GLN A 287 7.16 11.75 18.83
N GLN A 288 6.63 10.65 19.36
CA GLN A 288 5.20 10.45 19.55
C GLN A 288 4.90 10.27 21.03
N CYS A 289 4.00 11.09 21.56
CA CYS A 289 3.59 11.06 22.95
C CYS A 289 2.08 10.80 23.07
N PHE A 290 1.71 9.98 24.04
CA PHE A 290 0.32 9.78 24.46
C PHE A 290 0.22 10.20 25.92
N ASN A 291 -0.65 11.16 26.24
CA ASN A 291 -0.79 11.71 27.59
C ASN A 291 0.55 12.16 28.22
N ASP A 292 1.38 12.88 27.46
CA ASP A 292 2.74 13.30 27.84
C ASP A 292 3.75 12.15 28.09
N GLU A 293 3.35 10.88 27.93
CA GLU A 293 4.25 9.74 27.95
C GLU A 293 4.81 9.44 26.56
N LEU A 294 6.13 9.34 26.46
CA LEU A 294 6.83 9.00 25.23
C LEU A 294 6.50 7.57 24.80
N GLN A 295 5.81 7.43 23.67
CA GLN A 295 5.41 6.14 23.11
C GLN A 295 6.43 5.61 22.11
N ASP A 296 6.87 6.46 21.18
CA ASP A 296 7.78 6.06 20.12
C ASP A 296 8.70 7.22 19.71
N VAL A 297 9.90 6.86 19.27
CA VAL A 297 10.87 7.80 18.70
C VAL A 297 11.43 7.19 17.42
N ALA A 298 11.21 7.87 16.31
CA ALA A 298 11.78 7.49 15.03
C ALA A 298 12.84 8.50 14.60
N GLU A 299 13.84 8.01 13.87
CA GLU A 299 14.87 8.82 13.26
C GLU A 299 14.96 8.52 11.77
N THR A 300 14.83 9.56 10.97
CA THR A 300 14.87 9.50 9.51
C THR A 300 16.04 10.32 8.99
N PHE A 301 16.77 9.74 8.05
CA PHE A 301 17.90 10.36 7.40
C PHE A 301 17.57 10.49 5.91
N MET A 302 17.51 11.71 5.39
CA MET A 302 17.09 12.00 4.02
C MET A 302 18.18 12.72 3.23
N THR A 303 18.30 12.44 1.94
CA THR A 303 19.16 13.26 1.06
C THR A 303 18.56 14.66 0.92
N PRO A 304 19.35 15.67 0.50
CA PRO A 304 18.80 17.01 0.20
C PRO A 304 17.68 17.01 -0.85
N GLU A 305 17.64 15.98 -1.70
CA GLU A 305 16.57 15.76 -2.69
C GLU A 305 15.29 15.12 -2.09
N GLY A 306 15.27 14.89 -0.77
CA GLY A 306 14.11 14.30 -0.08
C GLY A 306 14.01 12.78 -0.19
N ARG A 307 15.09 12.07 -0.54
CA ARG A 307 15.09 10.59 -0.57
C ARG A 307 15.46 9.99 0.76
N ILE A 308 14.72 8.99 1.22
CA ILE A 308 15.02 8.32 2.49
C ILE A 308 16.28 7.45 2.30
N VAL A 309 17.33 7.74 3.06
CA VAL A 309 18.56 6.93 3.12
C VAL A 309 18.38 5.79 4.10
N ILE A 310 17.96 6.13 5.32
CA ILE A 310 17.69 5.20 6.41
C ILE A 310 16.62 5.76 7.34
N HIS A 311 15.77 4.88 7.85
CA HIS A 311 14.75 5.18 8.85
C HIS A 311 14.67 4.04 9.85
N TYR A 312 14.53 4.34 11.13
CA TYR A 312 14.42 3.34 12.19
C TYR A 312 13.74 3.91 13.43
N TRP A 313 13.21 3.01 14.24
CA TRP A 313 12.54 3.33 15.50
C TRP A 313 13.45 2.93 16.67
N ARG A 314 13.56 3.79 17.67
CA ARG A 314 14.35 3.51 18.88
C ARG A 314 13.72 2.35 19.64
N GLY A 315 14.56 1.44 20.13
CA GLY A 315 14.10 0.22 20.82
C GLY A 315 13.66 -0.91 19.90
N TYR A 316 13.60 -0.70 18.57
CA TYR A 316 13.27 -1.74 17.60
C TYR A 316 14.50 -2.24 16.85
N ASN A 317 14.51 -3.55 16.55
CA ASN A 317 15.60 -4.20 15.81
C ASN A 317 15.45 -4.10 14.29
N TYR A 318 14.61 -3.20 13.79
CA TYR A 318 14.27 -3.07 12.39
C TYR A 318 14.60 -1.68 11.87
N LEU A 319 15.07 -1.62 10.63
CA LEU A 319 15.30 -0.38 9.91
C LEU A 319 14.91 -0.50 8.44
N LEU A 320 14.53 0.63 7.87
CA LEU A 320 14.32 0.82 6.45
C LEU A 320 15.55 1.46 5.84
N HIS A 321 15.94 1.06 4.63
CA HIS A 321 17.07 1.67 3.95
C HIS A 321 17.04 1.57 2.43
N ALA A 322 17.67 2.53 1.75
CA ALA A 322 17.68 2.59 0.28
C ALA A 322 18.72 1.70 -0.40
N ALA A 323 19.78 1.28 0.31
CA ALA A 323 20.87 0.50 -0.31
C ALA A 323 20.57 -1.00 -0.31
N CYS A 324 20.73 -1.68 -1.44
CA CYS A 324 20.81 -3.14 -1.46
C CYS A 324 22.26 -3.59 -1.33
N LEU A 325 22.47 -4.86 -0.98
CA LEU A 325 23.68 -5.62 -1.36
C LEU A 325 24.05 -5.30 -2.82
N PRO A 326 25.35 -5.29 -3.18
CA PRO A 326 25.72 -5.30 -4.59
C PRO A 326 24.92 -6.43 -5.24
N PRO A 327 24.26 -6.21 -6.39
CA PRO A 327 23.64 -7.33 -7.09
C PRO A 327 24.72 -8.40 -7.20
N LYS A 328 24.43 -9.62 -6.71
CA LYS A 328 25.28 -10.79 -6.98
C LYS A 328 25.62 -10.70 -8.47
N ARG A 329 26.89 -10.87 -8.83
CA ARG A 329 27.32 -10.85 -10.24
C ARG A 329 26.26 -11.62 -11.00
N LYS A 330 25.50 -10.93 -11.86
CA LYS A 330 24.56 -11.61 -12.74
C LYS A 330 25.43 -12.64 -13.44
N GLU A 331 25.13 -13.92 -13.25
CA GLU A 331 25.67 -14.92 -14.16
C GLU A 331 25.38 -14.39 -15.55
N THR A 332 26.41 -14.35 -16.39
CA THR A 332 26.26 -13.92 -17.77
C THR A 332 25.10 -14.72 -18.33
N ILE A 333 23.97 -14.06 -18.61
CA ILE A 333 22.86 -14.70 -19.31
C ILE A 333 23.42 -14.97 -20.69
N LEU A 334 23.96 -16.18 -20.87
CA LEU A 334 24.22 -16.71 -22.19
C LEU A 334 22.88 -16.63 -22.91
N PRO A 335 22.79 -15.98 -24.09
CA PRO A 335 21.57 -16.00 -24.86
C PRO A 335 21.15 -17.46 -25.00
N LYS A 336 19.87 -17.77 -24.74
CA LYS A 336 19.34 -19.13 -24.78
C LYS A 336 19.89 -19.83 -26.04
N LEU A 337 20.77 -20.81 -25.85
CA LEU A 337 21.33 -21.61 -26.96
C LEU A 337 20.21 -22.16 -27.86
N GLU A 338 19.04 -22.41 -27.27
CA GLU A 338 17.78 -22.81 -27.92
C GLU A 338 17.27 -21.85 -29.02
N LEU A 339 17.75 -20.61 -29.12
CA LEU A 339 17.32 -19.63 -30.13
C LEU A 339 18.40 -19.30 -31.15
N MET A 340 19.63 -19.82 -30.98
CA MET A 340 20.74 -19.58 -31.91
C MET A 340 20.53 -20.26 -33.27
N TRP A 341 19.68 -21.28 -33.36
CA TRP A 341 19.34 -21.91 -34.63
C TRP A 341 18.70 -20.93 -35.62
N ARG A 342 18.02 -19.87 -35.16
CA ARG A 342 17.42 -18.82 -36.00
C ARG A 342 18.45 -17.97 -36.74
N GLN A 343 19.68 -17.94 -36.23
CA GLN A 343 20.81 -17.26 -36.87
C GLN A 343 21.58 -18.20 -37.80
N ASN A 344 21.39 -19.52 -37.66
CA ASN A 344 21.96 -20.51 -38.56
C ASN A 344 21.00 -20.76 -39.74
N VAL A 345 21.45 -20.38 -40.94
CA VAL A 345 20.66 -20.45 -42.18
C VAL A 345 20.19 -21.88 -42.47
N GLN A 346 21.02 -22.89 -42.21
CA GLN A 346 20.67 -24.30 -42.49
C GLN A 346 19.60 -24.83 -41.54
N LEU A 347 19.71 -24.51 -40.24
CA LEU A 347 18.71 -24.93 -39.25
C LEU A 347 17.38 -24.19 -39.43
N THR A 348 17.44 -22.91 -39.80
CA THR A 348 16.24 -22.11 -40.10
C THR A 348 15.49 -22.67 -41.30
N ARG A 349 16.20 -23.04 -42.37
CA ARG A 349 15.60 -23.69 -43.54
C ARG A 349 14.95 -25.02 -43.18
N LYS A 350 15.66 -25.88 -42.44
CA LYS A 350 15.12 -27.18 -41.99
C LYS A 350 13.90 -27.03 -41.10
N PHE A 351 13.87 -26.00 -40.24
CA PHE A 351 12.69 -25.67 -39.43
C PHE A 351 11.50 -25.21 -40.30
N GLN A 352 11.74 -24.37 -41.32
CA GLN A 352 10.68 -23.93 -42.23
C GLN A 352 10.08 -25.11 -43.02
N GLU A 353 10.93 -26.02 -43.50
CA GLU A 353 10.51 -27.23 -44.20
C GLU A 353 9.67 -28.14 -43.28
N LEU A 354 10.12 -28.38 -42.04
CA LEU A 354 9.35 -29.17 -41.06
C LEU A 354 8.07 -28.47 -40.61
N LYS A 355 8.06 -27.14 -40.51
CA LYS A 355 6.86 -26.36 -40.19
C LYS A 355 5.82 -26.47 -41.29
N ALA A 356 6.24 -26.40 -42.56
CA ALA A 356 5.35 -26.59 -43.71
C ALA A 356 4.78 -28.02 -43.71
N LEU A 357 5.63 -29.03 -43.51
CA LEU A 357 5.20 -30.43 -43.43
C LEU A 357 4.23 -30.68 -42.26
N ASN A 358 4.49 -30.09 -41.09
CA ASN A 358 3.59 -30.21 -39.93
C ASN A 358 2.27 -29.48 -40.16
N TYR A 359 2.28 -28.35 -40.84
CA TYR A 359 1.06 -27.63 -41.19
C TYR A 359 0.22 -28.45 -42.18
N GLU A 360 0.86 -29.04 -43.19
CA GLU A 360 0.20 -29.93 -44.15
C GLU A 360 -0.37 -31.18 -43.45
N ASN A 361 0.40 -31.81 -42.57
CA ASN A 361 -0.06 -32.96 -41.77
C ASN A 361 -1.23 -32.60 -40.85
N ALA A 362 -1.19 -31.45 -40.18
CA ALA A 362 -2.28 -30.98 -39.33
C ALA A 362 -3.54 -30.65 -40.15
N THR A 363 -3.38 -30.05 -41.33
CA THR A 363 -4.48 -29.75 -42.24
C THR A 363 -5.10 -31.03 -42.79
N ASN A 364 -4.27 -32.01 -43.18
CA ASN A 364 -4.73 -33.33 -43.62
C ASN A 364 -5.44 -34.09 -42.49
N TYR A 365 -4.96 -33.98 -41.25
CA TYR A 365 -5.61 -34.57 -40.08
C TYR A 365 -6.98 -33.93 -39.79
N LEU A 366 -7.10 -32.60 -39.88
CA LEU A 366 -8.37 -31.90 -39.72
C LEU A 366 -9.34 -32.23 -40.87
N ASN A 367 -8.86 -32.29 -42.12
CA ASN A 367 -9.66 -32.70 -43.27
C ASN A 367 -10.14 -34.16 -43.17
N GLY A 368 -9.33 -35.04 -42.57
CA GLY A 368 -9.69 -36.43 -42.30
C GLY A 368 -10.65 -36.63 -41.12
N ASN A 369 -10.82 -35.63 -40.26
CA ASN A 369 -11.68 -35.65 -39.08
C ASN A 369 -12.62 -34.43 -39.10
N THR A 370 -13.53 -34.40 -40.07
CA THR A 370 -14.46 -33.28 -40.31
C THR A 370 -15.25 -32.88 -39.07
N GLN A 371 -15.61 -33.84 -38.22
CA GLN A 371 -16.27 -33.59 -36.94
C GLN A 371 -15.48 -32.62 -36.05
N LEU A 372 -14.15 -32.75 -35.99
CA LEU A 372 -13.30 -31.86 -35.20
C LEU A 372 -13.26 -30.43 -35.76
N ALA A 373 -13.30 -30.29 -37.09
CA ALA A 373 -13.37 -28.99 -37.74
C ALA A 373 -14.70 -28.29 -37.44
N ASP A 374 -15.81 -29.02 -37.53
CA ASP A 374 -17.15 -28.52 -37.17
C ASP A 374 -17.21 -28.12 -35.68
N PHE A 375 -16.64 -28.93 -34.79
CA PHE A 375 -16.57 -28.62 -33.35
C PHE A 375 -15.79 -27.35 -33.06
N MET A 376 -14.67 -27.14 -33.74
CA MET A 376 -13.86 -25.92 -33.57
C MET A 376 -14.58 -24.69 -34.14
N GLN A 377 -15.33 -24.86 -35.23
CA GLN A 377 -16.13 -23.79 -35.81
C GLN A 377 -17.28 -23.38 -34.87
N ASP A 378 -18.00 -24.34 -34.30
CA ASP A 378 -19.06 -24.09 -33.30
C ASP A 378 -18.51 -23.42 -32.05
N TYR A 379 -17.35 -23.86 -31.57
CA TYR A 379 -16.68 -23.23 -30.44
C TYR A 379 -16.37 -21.75 -30.73
N VAL A 380 -15.74 -21.45 -31.87
CA VAL A 380 -15.39 -20.07 -32.26
C VAL A 380 -16.65 -19.21 -32.44
N LEU A 381 -17.69 -19.72 -33.08
CA LEU A 381 -18.97 -19.02 -33.23
C LEU A 381 -19.59 -18.69 -31.88
N ASN A 382 -19.55 -19.62 -30.92
CA ASN A 382 -20.09 -19.39 -29.58
C ASN A 382 -19.25 -18.37 -28.79
N VAL A 383 -17.92 -18.40 -28.89
CA VAL A 383 -17.07 -17.35 -28.28
C VAL A 383 -17.42 -15.97 -28.85
N LEU A 384 -17.58 -15.86 -30.17
CA LEU A 384 -17.91 -14.60 -30.83
C LEU A 384 -19.33 -14.12 -30.52
N ARG A 385 -20.28 -15.05 -30.33
CA ARG A 385 -21.68 -14.76 -29.99
C ARG A 385 -21.83 -14.28 -28.55
N TYR A 386 -21.20 -14.96 -27.60
CA TYR A 386 -21.36 -14.68 -26.18
C TYR A 386 -20.33 -13.68 -25.61
N LYS A 387 -19.22 -13.45 -26.32
CA LYS A 387 -18.13 -12.51 -25.95
C LYS A 387 -17.78 -12.57 -24.45
N PRO A 388 -17.40 -13.75 -23.94
CA PRO A 388 -17.15 -13.93 -22.51
C PRO A 388 -15.99 -13.05 -22.05
N THR A 389 -16.13 -12.43 -20.87
CA THR A 389 -15.08 -11.63 -20.22
C THR A 389 -13.86 -12.49 -19.82
N ASN A 390 -14.09 -13.79 -19.55
CA ASN A 390 -13.05 -14.78 -19.33
C ASN A 390 -13.16 -15.93 -20.35
N VAL A 391 -12.42 -15.81 -21.44
CA VAL A 391 -12.47 -16.78 -22.55
C VAL A 391 -12.03 -18.17 -22.08
N LEU A 392 -11.04 -18.28 -21.20
CA LEU A 392 -10.49 -19.58 -20.75
C LEU A 392 -11.53 -20.41 -20.00
N GLU A 393 -12.24 -19.78 -19.07
CA GLU A 393 -13.29 -20.43 -18.28
C GLU A 393 -14.47 -20.84 -19.17
N PHE A 394 -14.83 -19.99 -20.13
CA PHE A 394 -15.82 -20.32 -21.15
C PHE A 394 -15.41 -21.51 -22.01
N SER A 395 -14.14 -21.59 -22.45
CA SER A 395 -13.63 -22.74 -23.21
C SER A 395 -13.78 -24.04 -22.44
N ILE A 396 -13.39 -24.03 -21.16
CA ILE A 396 -13.44 -25.21 -20.30
C ILE A 396 -14.89 -25.69 -20.17
N MET A 397 -15.82 -24.77 -19.88
CA MET A 397 -17.24 -25.11 -19.76
C MET A 397 -17.85 -25.58 -21.08
N PHE A 398 -17.51 -24.96 -22.20
CA PHE A 398 -18.01 -25.33 -23.53
C PHE A 398 -17.66 -26.77 -23.87
N PHE A 399 -16.38 -27.14 -23.77
CA PHE A 399 -15.94 -28.50 -24.08
C PHE A 399 -16.39 -29.53 -23.02
N GLN A 400 -16.53 -29.14 -21.74
CA GLN A 400 -17.05 -30.02 -20.69
C GLN A 400 -18.54 -30.33 -20.84
N ASN A 401 -19.35 -29.36 -21.27
CA ASN A 401 -20.79 -29.57 -21.48
C ASN A 401 -21.03 -30.47 -22.69
N MET A 402 -20.21 -30.36 -23.74
CA MET A 402 -20.28 -31.22 -24.91
C MET A 402 -19.78 -32.65 -24.63
N ALA A 403 -18.78 -32.81 -23.75
CA ALA A 403 -18.29 -34.13 -23.33
C ALA A 403 -19.32 -34.98 -22.55
N LYS A 404 -20.36 -34.34 -22.00
CA LYS A 404 -21.47 -35.00 -21.28
C LYS A 404 -22.69 -35.30 -22.16
N GLY A 405 -22.68 -34.85 -23.41
CA GLY A 405 -23.78 -34.97 -24.37
C GLY A 405 -23.69 -36.17 -25.32
N ASN A 406 -22.74 -37.09 -25.10
CA ASN A 406 -22.64 -38.38 -25.80
C ASN A 406 -22.93 -39.54 -24.86
#